data_AF-A0A5K7ZEH1-F1
#
_entry.id   AF-A0A5K7ZEH1-F1
#
_cell.length_a   1.000
_cell.length_b   1.000
_cell.length_c   1.000
_cell.angle_alpha   90.00
_cell.angle_beta   90.00
_cell.angle_gamma   90.00
#
_symmetry.space_group_name_H-M   'P 1'
#
loop_
_entity.id
_entity.type
_entity.pdbx_description
1 polymer ?
#
loop_
_entity_poly.entity_id
_entity_poly.type
_entity_poly.pdbx_seq_one_letter_code
_entity_poly.pdbx_strand_id
1 'polypeptide(L)'
;MKRNLTPEEQDQFSDISAFNRTQANGFELRNRVVENMDWSKIDLRNATLQDLEFKNVKMADSRITRARFINVQSTGLDLKNAKLTHVTFENCQFDLARLDGTQFIICHFIGCRIIDTKGRYPVLNQCVLRNCELRQTVLEDANLGDMRFEQSRLANINFSRTNIKSVVFDGSRLSGVTFSLSNAQKMTFVGSTIDRCGFNQGQYKFLIFEKSSLINSSMGGLTVNGLRFIQCAKIDFLTLQRATVDDFEVQGCDAINEWNAVESTINRFNLTNSRLKYTVWEVCQFHGPGLIDKTRFDGANFTESTWKDIQFRQSEFTDFLVLTDGKFYRVHLTSVRLDPRIEIDDAGVSFEASDDFRKLVGR
;
A
#
# COMPACT_ATOMS: atom_id res chain seq x y z
N MET A 1 -13.69 -13.64 35.74
CA MET A 1 -13.37 -14.90 36.43
C MET A 1 -13.30 -15.99 35.39
N LYS A 2 -12.17 -16.70 35.28
CA LYS A 2 -12.05 -17.90 34.44
C LYS A 2 -12.81 -19.02 35.18
N ARG A 3 -13.86 -19.57 34.57
CA ARG A 3 -14.58 -20.73 35.09
C ARG A 3 -14.01 -21.95 34.39
N ASN A 4 -13.44 -22.89 35.15
CA ASN A 4 -13.05 -24.19 34.60
C ASN A 4 -14.31 -24.99 34.31
N LEU A 5 -14.35 -25.62 33.13
CA LEU A 5 -15.47 -26.46 32.69
C LEU A 5 -15.46 -27.79 33.45
N THR A 6 -16.64 -28.30 33.82
CA THR A 6 -16.78 -29.64 34.42
C THR A 6 -16.42 -30.73 33.41
N PRO A 7 -16.09 -31.95 33.85
CA PRO A 7 -15.87 -33.08 32.94
C PRO A 7 -17.06 -33.38 32.02
N GLU A 8 -18.29 -33.14 32.46
CA GLU A 8 -19.50 -33.26 31.63
C GLU A 8 -19.62 -32.15 30.60
N GLU A 9 -19.25 -30.90 30.96
CA GLU A 9 -19.13 -29.81 29.99
C GLU A 9 -18.01 -30.12 28.98
N GLN A 10 -16.94 -30.83 29.40
CA GLN A 10 -15.85 -31.32 28.54
C GLN A 10 -16.27 -32.43 27.56
N ASP A 11 -17.18 -33.32 27.97
CA ASP A 11 -17.73 -34.38 27.13
C ASP A 11 -18.86 -33.89 26.20
N GLN A 12 -19.61 -32.85 26.58
CA GLN A 12 -20.64 -32.21 25.74
C GLN A 12 -20.08 -31.49 24.49
N PHE A 13 -18.75 -31.41 24.33
CA PHE A 13 -18.09 -30.72 23.21
C PHE A 13 -18.09 -31.47 21.87
N SER A 14 -18.71 -32.65 21.77
CA SER A 14 -19.00 -33.28 20.47
C SER A 14 -20.11 -32.57 19.68
N ASP A 15 -20.94 -31.74 20.35
CA ASP A 15 -22.04 -31.01 19.73
C ASP A 15 -22.22 -29.61 20.36
N ILE A 16 -21.50 -28.61 19.83
CA ILE A 16 -21.58 -27.21 20.28
C ILE A 16 -22.94 -26.55 20.00
N SER A 17 -23.87 -27.19 19.28
CA SER A 17 -25.23 -26.67 19.15
C SER A 17 -25.95 -26.54 20.50
N ALA A 18 -25.51 -27.28 21.52
CA ALA A 18 -25.98 -27.17 22.91
C ALA A 18 -25.45 -25.91 23.65
N PHE A 19 -24.35 -25.30 23.19
CA PHE A 19 -23.75 -24.08 23.76
C PHE A 19 -24.44 -22.82 23.23
N ASN A 20 -25.75 -22.71 23.49
CA ASN A 20 -26.56 -21.58 23.03
C ASN A 20 -26.19 -20.28 23.77
N ARG A 21 -25.74 -19.28 23.00
CA ARG A 21 -25.79 -17.80 23.17
C ARG A 21 -25.33 -17.11 24.46
N THR A 22 -25.19 -17.76 25.62
CA THR A 22 -24.93 -17.07 26.90
C THR A 22 -23.76 -17.60 27.71
N GLN A 23 -23.20 -18.78 27.40
CA GLN A 23 -22.30 -19.47 28.34
C GLN A 23 -20.81 -19.54 27.94
N ALA A 24 -20.38 -19.14 26.75
CA ALA A 24 -18.96 -19.21 26.37
C ALA A 24 -18.08 -18.03 26.85
N ASN A 25 -18.52 -17.33 27.92
CA ASN A 25 -17.70 -16.29 28.53
C ASN A 25 -16.51 -16.90 29.28
N GLY A 26 -15.28 -16.62 28.82
CA GLY A 26 -14.08 -17.22 29.40
C GLY A 26 -13.87 -18.68 29.02
N PHE A 27 -14.57 -19.15 27.97
CA PHE A 27 -14.47 -20.49 27.41
C PHE A 27 -13.04 -20.84 27.00
N GLU A 28 -12.58 -22.05 27.31
CA GLU A 28 -11.26 -22.51 26.91
C GLU A 28 -11.37 -23.86 26.18
N LEU A 29 -10.87 -23.92 24.94
CA LEU A 29 -10.86 -25.12 24.11
C LEU A 29 -9.45 -25.42 23.64
N ARG A 30 -8.98 -26.65 23.87
CA ARG A 30 -7.64 -27.08 23.51
C ARG A 30 -7.55 -28.42 22.80
N ASN A 31 -6.47 -28.61 22.04
CA ASN A 31 -5.90 -29.88 21.60
C ASN A 31 -6.91 -30.83 20.92
N ARG A 32 -7.58 -30.36 19.86
CA ARG A 32 -8.55 -31.19 19.13
C ARG A 32 -8.81 -30.72 17.72
N VAL A 33 -9.37 -31.65 16.94
CA VAL A 33 -9.91 -31.39 15.62
C VAL A 33 -11.42 -31.10 15.75
N VAL A 34 -11.89 -30.04 15.11
CA VAL A 34 -13.30 -29.67 14.97
C VAL A 34 -13.64 -29.70 13.48
N GLU A 35 -14.44 -30.68 13.07
CA GLU A 35 -14.79 -30.91 11.67
C GLU A 35 -16.29 -30.75 11.43
N ASN A 36 -16.65 -30.04 10.36
CA ASN A 36 -18.03 -29.91 9.84
C ASN A 36 -19.05 -29.36 10.86
N MET A 37 -18.60 -28.54 11.80
CA MET A 37 -19.45 -27.97 12.84
C MET A 37 -20.02 -26.60 12.45
N ASP A 38 -21.27 -26.35 12.84
CA ASP A 38 -21.92 -25.05 12.70
C ASP A 38 -21.92 -24.29 14.03
N TRP A 39 -21.01 -23.32 14.16
CA TRP A 39 -20.92 -22.38 15.28
C TRP A 39 -21.43 -20.99 14.88
N SER A 40 -22.32 -20.90 13.88
CA SER A 40 -22.90 -19.62 13.51
C SER A 40 -23.64 -18.99 14.69
N LYS A 41 -23.50 -17.68 14.87
CA LYS A 41 -24.08 -16.88 15.97
C LYS A 41 -23.54 -17.22 17.37
N ILE A 42 -22.44 -17.97 17.46
CA ILE A 42 -21.77 -18.21 18.75
C ILE A 42 -21.29 -16.89 19.39
N ASP A 43 -21.26 -16.85 20.71
CA ASP A 43 -20.71 -15.74 21.50
C ASP A 43 -19.44 -16.20 22.24
N LEU A 44 -18.27 -15.78 21.76
CA LEU A 44 -16.96 -16.18 22.29
C LEU A 44 -16.30 -15.06 23.11
N ARG A 45 -17.06 -14.36 23.95
CA ARG A 45 -16.51 -13.34 24.84
C ARG A 45 -15.42 -13.89 25.76
N ASN A 46 -14.25 -13.27 25.78
CA ASN A 46 -13.10 -13.63 26.63
C ASN A 46 -12.62 -15.09 26.45
N ALA A 47 -12.99 -15.76 25.35
CA ALA A 47 -12.63 -17.16 25.12
C ALA A 47 -11.15 -17.32 24.73
N THR A 48 -10.59 -18.50 24.99
CA THR A 48 -9.28 -18.95 24.51
C THR A 48 -9.43 -20.25 23.72
N LEU A 49 -9.10 -20.21 22.45
CA LEU A 49 -9.10 -21.36 21.55
C LEU A 49 -7.65 -21.64 21.16
N GLN A 50 -7.11 -22.78 21.57
CA GLN A 50 -5.69 -23.04 21.47
C GLN A 50 -5.38 -24.43 20.91
N ASP A 51 -4.40 -24.55 20.02
CA ASP A 51 -3.93 -25.83 19.50
C ASP A 51 -5.10 -26.65 18.89
N LEU A 52 -5.85 -26.00 18.00
CA LEU A 52 -7.04 -26.56 17.35
C LEU A 52 -6.85 -26.71 15.85
N GLU A 53 -7.50 -27.71 15.27
CA GLU A 53 -7.64 -27.85 13.82
C GLU A 53 -9.11 -27.72 13.42
N PHE A 54 -9.44 -26.71 12.62
CA PHE A 54 -10.78 -26.42 12.13
C PHE A 54 -10.90 -26.80 10.65
N LYS A 55 -11.76 -27.78 10.36
CA LYS A 55 -12.10 -28.18 9.00
C LYS A 55 -13.57 -27.90 8.74
N ASN A 56 -13.86 -26.99 7.81
CA ASN A 56 -15.23 -26.62 7.42
C ASN A 56 -16.10 -26.15 8.60
N VAL A 57 -15.52 -25.41 9.55
CA VAL A 57 -16.28 -24.84 10.66
C VAL A 57 -16.95 -23.55 10.20
N LYS A 58 -18.24 -23.39 10.54
CA LYS A 58 -18.97 -22.13 10.30
C LYS A 58 -19.01 -21.30 11.56
N MET A 59 -18.73 -20.02 11.46
CA MET A 59 -18.81 -19.02 12.54
C MET A 59 -19.52 -17.76 12.06
N ALA A 60 -20.42 -17.89 11.10
CA ALA A 60 -21.15 -16.78 10.51
C ALA A 60 -22.00 -16.06 11.57
N ASP A 61 -22.16 -14.75 11.44
CA ASP A 61 -22.93 -13.88 12.35
C ASP A 61 -22.51 -13.99 13.85
N SER A 62 -21.32 -14.52 14.14
CA SER A 62 -20.81 -14.70 15.51
C SER A 62 -20.37 -13.39 16.17
N ARG A 63 -20.30 -13.38 17.50
CA ARG A 63 -19.75 -12.28 18.31
C ARG A 63 -18.54 -12.78 19.07
N ILE A 64 -17.38 -12.22 18.74
CA ILE A 64 -16.10 -12.67 19.30
C ILE A 64 -15.41 -11.44 19.88
N THR A 65 -15.39 -11.33 21.21
CA THR A 65 -14.88 -10.12 21.86
C THR A 65 -13.85 -10.48 22.91
N ARG A 66 -12.67 -9.85 22.88
CA ARG A 66 -11.56 -10.14 23.82
C ARG A 66 -11.11 -11.61 23.82
N ALA A 67 -11.33 -12.32 22.72
CA ALA A 67 -10.93 -13.70 22.58
C ALA A 67 -9.46 -13.83 22.15
N ARG A 68 -8.90 -15.02 22.38
CA ARG A 68 -7.58 -15.42 21.90
C ARG A 68 -7.69 -16.70 21.10
N PHE A 69 -7.11 -16.70 19.91
CA PHE A 69 -6.89 -17.88 19.08
C PHE A 69 -5.38 -18.08 19.01
N ILE A 70 -4.90 -19.26 19.39
CA ILE A 70 -3.47 -19.56 19.51
C ILE A 70 -3.22 -20.89 18.79
N ASN A 71 -2.33 -20.89 17.79
CA ASN A 71 -2.01 -22.09 17.01
C ASN A 71 -3.25 -22.78 16.39
N VAL A 72 -4.27 -22.01 16.01
CA VAL A 72 -5.48 -22.56 15.37
C VAL A 72 -5.24 -22.69 13.88
N GLN A 73 -5.26 -23.93 13.38
CA GLN A 73 -5.13 -24.24 11.96
C GLN A 73 -6.51 -24.36 11.35
N SER A 74 -6.88 -23.47 10.42
CA SER A 74 -8.17 -23.53 9.77
C SER A 74 -8.07 -23.60 8.26
N THR A 75 -8.92 -24.45 7.68
CA THR A 75 -9.21 -24.46 6.24
C THR A 75 -10.70 -24.22 6.02
N GLY A 76 -11.04 -23.20 5.24
CA GLY A 76 -12.43 -22.90 4.85
C GLY A 76 -13.31 -22.31 5.96
N LEU A 77 -12.72 -21.63 6.95
CA LEU A 77 -13.48 -20.99 8.04
C LEU A 77 -14.48 -19.97 7.48
N ASP A 78 -15.76 -20.12 7.83
CA ASP A 78 -16.77 -19.14 7.45
C ASP A 78 -16.98 -18.10 8.56
N LEU A 79 -16.45 -16.89 8.37
CA LEU A 79 -16.63 -15.76 9.28
C LEU A 79 -17.62 -14.72 8.74
N LYS A 80 -18.46 -15.08 7.77
CA LYS A 80 -19.41 -14.15 7.15
C LYS A 80 -20.21 -13.38 8.21
N ASN A 81 -20.23 -12.05 8.10
CA ASN A 81 -20.89 -11.13 9.04
C ASN A 81 -20.46 -11.23 10.52
N ALA A 82 -19.44 -12.02 10.85
CA ALA A 82 -18.96 -12.13 12.21
C ALA A 82 -18.40 -10.79 12.69
N LYS A 83 -18.58 -10.50 13.98
CA LYS A 83 -18.06 -9.30 14.63
C LYS A 83 -16.99 -9.69 15.63
N LEU A 84 -15.76 -9.28 15.32
CA LEU A 84 -14.58 -9.56 16.09
C LEU A 84 -14.04 -8.24 16.66
N THR A 85 -14.01 -8.13 17.98
CA THR A 85 -13.56 -6.91 18.67
C THR A 85 -12.51 -7.23 19.73
N HIS A 86 -11.35 -6.58 19.71
CA HIS A 86 -10.25 -6.88 20.65
C HIS A 86 -9.78 -8.35 20.63
N VAL A 87 -9.78 -9.00 19.46
CA VAL A 87 -9.37 -10.40 19.34
C VAL A 87 -7.88 -10.49 18.99
N THR A 88 -7.18 -11.43 19.61
CA THR A 88 -5.79 -11.75 19.24
C THR A 88 -5.73 -13.12 18.57
N PHE A 89 -5.10 -13.16 17.40
CA PHE A 89 -4.74 -14.36 16.65
C PHE A 89 -3.23 -14.51 16.69
N GLU A 90 -2.75 -15.62 17.24
CA GLU A 90 -1.33 -15.92 17.39
C GLU A 90 -1.04 -17.24 16.68
N ASN A 91 -0.15 -17.21 15.68
CA ASN A 91 0.26 -18.37 14.88
C ASN A 91 -0.91 -19.16 14.28
N CYS A 92 -1.98 -18.46 13.86
CA CYS A 92 -3.17 -19.08 13.29
C CYS A 92 -3.13 -19.13 11.75
N GLN A 93 -3.85 -20.08 11.16
CA GLN A 93 -4.05 -20.21 9.71
C GLN A 93 -5.52 -19.98 9.34
N PHE A 94 -5.76 -19.16 8.33
CA PHE A 94 -7.08 -18.80 7.79
C PHE A 94 -7.22 -19.13 6.30
N ASP A 95 -6.60 -20.22 5.86
CA ASP A 95 -6.56 -20.57 4.45
C ASP A 95 -7.98 -20.85 3.94
N LEU A 96 -8.31 -20.31 2.77
CA LEU A 96 -9.64 -20.40 2.14
C LEU A 96 -10.79 -19.80 2.98
N ALA A 97 -10.50 -18.99 3.99
CA ALA A 97 -11.54 -18.39 4.83
C ALA A 97 -12.46 -17.43 4.05
N ARG A 98 -13.70 -17.31 4.52
CA ARG A 98 -14.73 -16.41 3.98
C ARG A 98 -14.96 -15.24 4.93
N LEU A 99 -14.72 -14.03 4.44
CA LEU A 99 -14.75 -12.79 5.23
C LEU A 99 -15.85 -11.81 4.76
N ASP A 100 -16.86 -12.30 4.04
CA ASP A 100 -17.96 -11.45 3.53
C ASP A 100 -18.65 -10.70 4.66
N GLY A 101 -18.60 -9.35 4.64
CA GLY A 101 -19.21 -8.51 5.67
C GLY A 101 -18.62 -8.64 7.08
N THR A 102 -17.51 -9.36 7.26
CA THR A 102 -16.86 -9.55 8.56
C THR A 102 -16.31 -8.23 9.09
N GLN A 103 -16.41 -8.02 10.40
CA GLN A 103 -15.90 -6.83 11.07
C GLN A 103 -14.78 -7.21 12.04
N PHE A 104 -13.56 -6.74 11.78
CA PHE A 104 -12.43 -6.80 12.68
C PHE A 104 -12.17 -5.41 13.25
N ILE A 105 -12.37 -5.25 14.55
CA ILE A 105 -12.21 -3.97 15.25
C ILE A 105 -11.17 -4.15 16.36
N ILE A 106 -10.03 -3.47 16.25
CA ILE A 106 -8.94 -3.53 17.23
C ILE A 106 -8.44 -4.98 17.40
N CYS A 107 -8.24 -5.69 16.29
CA CYS A 107 -7.77 -7.08 16.31
C CYS A 107 -6.29 -7.17 15.97
N HIS A 108 -5.57 -8.11 16.59
CA HIS A 108 -4.15 -8.32 16.37
C HIS A 108 -3.92 -9.71 15.77
N PHE A 109 -3.17 -9.77 14.67
CA PHE A 109 -2.71 -10.98 14.04
C PHE A 109 -1.19 -11.04 14.17
N ILE A 110 -0.66 -12.11 14.75
CA ILE A 110 0.76 -12.27 15.04
C ILE A 110 1.19 -13.61 14.46
N GLY A 111 2.14 -13.62 13.53
CA GLY A 111 2.63 -14.86 12.93
C GLY A 111 1.57 -15.65 12.16
N CYS A 112 0.50 -15.00 11.71
CA CYS A 112 -0.63 -15.69 11.08
C CYS A 112 -0.41 -15.89 9.57
N ARG A 113 -1.05 -16.93 9.04
CA ARG A 113 -1.10 -17.26 7.62
C ARG A 113 -2.52 -17.10 7.08
N ILE A 114 -2.66 -16.38 5.97
CA ILE A 114 -3.95 -16.06 5.34
C ILE A 114 -3.80 -16.25 3.82
N ILE A 115 -4.14 -17.44 3.32
CA ILE A 115 -3.98 -17.76 1.89
C ILE A 115 -5.31 -18.08 1.23
N ASP A 116 -5.50 -17.57 0.00
CA ASP A 116 -6.70 -17.81 -0.81
C ASP A 116 -8.02 -17.41 -0.11
N THR A 117 -7.92 -16.51 0.86
CA THR A 117 -9.03 -15.96 1.63
C THR A 117 -9.78 -14.90 0.82
N LYS A 118 -11.10 -14.89 0.90
CA LYS A 118 -11.96 -13.98 0.13
C LYS A 118 -12.99 -13.32 1.03
N GLY A 119 -13.25 -12.04 0.81
CA GLY A 119 -14.38 -11.36 1.44
C GLY A 119 -14.76 -10.11 0.67
N ARG A 120 -16.07 -9.92 0.48
CA ARG A 120 -16.61 -8.66 -0.03
C ARG A 120 -17.10 -7.80 1.13
N TYR A 121 -16.78 -6.51 1.08
CA TYR A 121 -17.15 -5.54 2.11
C TYR A 121 -16.68 -5.84 3.55
N PRO A 122 -15.50 -6.45 3.80
CA PRO A 122 -15.02 -6.58 5.16
C PRO A 122 -14.67 -5.20 5.73
N VAL A 123 -14.85 -5.03 7.04
CA VAL A 123 -14.42 -3.86 7.77
C VAL A 123 -13.25 -4.25 8.65
N LEU A 124 -12.08 -3.66 8.42
CA LEU A 124 -10.91 -3.82 9.27
C LEU A 124 -10.53 -2.45 9.83
N ASN A 125 -10.75 -2.25 11.12
CA ASN A 125 -10.49 -0.98 11.79
C ASN A 125 -9.52 -1.18 12.96
N GLN A 126 -8.45 -0.40 13.01
CA GLN A 126 -7.43 -0.43 14.05
C GLN A 126 -6.80 -1.82 14.24
N CYS A 127 -6.71 -2.62 13.18
CA CYS A 127 -6.08 -3.94 13.27
C CYS A 127 -4.59 -3.88 12.92
N VAL A 128 -3.84 -4.77 13.55
CA VAL A 128 -2.39 -4.92 13.35
C VAL A 128 -2.10 -6.33 12.88
N LEU A 129 -1.40 -6.45 11.75
CA LEU A 129 -0.87 -7.72 11.24
C LEU A 129 0.65 -7.68 11.35
N ARG A 130 1.20 -8.41 12.32
CA ARG A 130 2.64 -8.48 12.59
C ARG A 130 3.21 -9.83 12.18
N ASN A 131 4.29 -9.83 11.42
CA ASN A 131 4.97 -11.05 10.96
C ASN A 131 4.02 -12.04 10.25
N CYS A 132 2.99 -11.52 9.57
CA CYS A 132 1.99 -12.34 8.92
C CYS A 132 2.36 -12.63 7.46
N GLU A 133 1.82 -13.72 6.93
CA GLU A 133 1.88 -14.07 5.52
C GLU A 133 0.47 -14.03 4.94
N LEU A 134 0.27 -13.15 3.96
CA LEU A 134 -0.95 -13.05 3.18
C LEU A 134 -0.62 -13.36 1.72
N ARG A 135 -1.33 -14.29 1.11
CA ARG A 135 -1.18 -14.60 -0.33
C ARG A 135 -2.54 -14.82 -1.00
N GLN A 136 -2.67 -14.34 -2.24
CA GLN A 136 -3.88 -14.57 -3.07
C GLN A 136 -5.18 -14.18 -2.37
N THR A 137 -5.13 -13.17 -1.50
CA THR A 137 -6.29 -12.72 -0.72
C THR A 137 -7.06 -11.67 -1.51
N VAL A 138 -8.38 -11.79 -1.54
CA VAL A 138 -9.27 -10.83 -2.20
C VAL A 138 -10.13 -10.13 -1.15
N LEU A 139 -9.87 -8.83 -0.95
CA LEU A 139 -10.57 -7.95 -0.01
C LEU A 139 -11.08 -6.71 -0.75
N GLU A 140 -11.74 -6.94 -1.88
CA GLU A 140 -12.36 -5.88 -2.68
C GLU A 140 -13.47 -5.17 -1.89
N ASP A 141 -13.65 -3.88 -2.16
CA ASP A 141 -14.68 -3.05 -1.55
C ASP A 141 -14.60 -2.99 0.00
N ALA A 142 -13.45 -3.33 0.59
CA ALA A 142 -13.22 -3.30 2.03
C ALA A 142 -13.11 -1.87 2.58
N ASN A 143 -13.48 -1.71 3.86
CA ASN A 143 -13.22 -0.49 4.63
C ASN A 143 -12.01 -0.73 5.55
N LEU A 144 -10.89 -0.06 5.27
CA LEU A 144 -9.64 -0.18 6.00
C LEU A 144 -9.38 1.10 6.82
N GLY A 145 -9.67 1.04 8.12
CA GLY A 145 -9.46 2.14 9.05
C GLY A 145 -8.24 1.91 9.92
N ASP A 146 -7.30 2.85 9.95
CA ASP A 146 -6.18 2.87 10.91
C ASP A 146 -5.42 1.51 11.01
N MET A 147 -5.18 0.87 9.87
CA MET A 147 -4.57 -0.46 9.76
C MET A 147 -3.05 -0.41 9.77
N ARG A 148 -2.40 -1.44 10.33
CA ARG A 148 -0.94 -1.59 10.26
C ARG A 148 -0.52 -2.99 9.84
N PHE A 149 0.38 -3.08 8.87
CA PHE A 149 1.10 -4.28 8.50
C PHE A 149 2.57 -4.09 8.92
N GLU A 150 3.04 -4.90 9.86
CA GLU A 150 4.38 -4.80 10.43
C GLU A 150 5.16 -6.06 10.06
N GLN A 151 6.28 -5.89 9.37
CA GLN A 151 7.17 -6.97 8.94
C GLN A 151 6.44 -8.16 8.28
N SER A 152 5.37 -7.86 7.54
CA SER A 152 4.51 -8.87 6.94
C SER A 152 4.83 -9.08 5.46
N ARG A 153 4.48 -10.25 4.93
CA ARG A 153 4.61 -10.59 3.51
C ARG A 153 3.23 -10.62 2.89
N LEU A 154 3.02 -9.79 1.87
CA LEU A 154 1.78 -9.67 1.13
C LEU A 154 2.08 -9.97 -0.34
N ALA A 155 1.48 -11.03 -0.89
CA ALA A 155 1.65 -11.39 -2.28
C ALA A 155 0.31 -11.55 -2.99
N ASN A 156 0.12 -10.90 -4.14
CA ASN A 156 -1.06 -11.01 -4.98
C ASN A 156 -2.35 -10.72 -4.19
N ILE A 157 -2.35 -9.62 -3.44
CA ILE A 157 -3.51 -9.17 -2.66
C ILE A 157 -4.31 -8.17 -3.47
N ASN A 158 -5.62 -8.35 -3.47
CA ASN A 158 -6.53 -7.45 -4.15
C ASN A 158 -7.28 -6.56 -3.14
N PHE A 159 -6.84 -5.30 -3.05
CA PHE A 159 -7.49 -4.19 -2.35
C PHE A 159 -8.14 -3.21 -3.33
N SER A 160 -8.66 -3.70 -4.46
CA SER A 160 -9.35 -2.83 -5.40
C SER A 160 -10.63 -2.25 -4.80
N ARG A 161 -10.93 -0.99 -5.12
CA ARG A 161 -12.15 -0.27 -4.69
C ARG A 161 -12.33 -0.16 -3.17
N THR A 162 -11.25 -0.30 -2.40
CA THR A 162 -11.30 -0.14 -0.94
C THR A 162 -11.38 1.32 -0.52
N ASN A 163 -12.06 1.58 0.59
CA ASN A 163 -12.01 2.87 1.27
C ASN A 163 -11.02 2.80 2.43
N ILE A 164 -10.00 3.67 2.41
CA ILE A 164 -8.86 3.65 3.30
C ILE A 164 -8.80 4.97 4.07
N LYS A 165 -8.97 4.91 5.38
CA LYS A 165 -8.72 6.10 6.21
C LYS A 165 -7.21 6.29 6.39
N SER A 166 -6.55 5.28 6.93
CA SER A 166 -5.11 5.29 7.19
C SER A 166 -4.60 3.86 7.17
N VAL A 167 -3.61 3.56 6.33
CA VAL A 167 -2.92 2.27 6.32
C VAL A 167 -1.41 2.53 6.36
N VAL A 168 -0.70 1.77 7.20
CA VAL A 168 0.76 1.79 7.29
C VAL A 168 1.31 0.40 7.00
N PHE A 169 2.27 0.33 6.07
CA PHE A 169 3.13 -0.83 5.83
C PHE A 169 4.52 -0.51 6.37
N ASP A 170 4.93 -1.19 7.44
CA ASP A 170 6.19 -0.95 8.15
C ASP A 170 7.08 -2.18 8.03
N GLY A 171 8.24 -2.03 7.37
CA GLY A 171 9.18 -3.12 7.11
C GLY A 171 8.58 -4.30 6.33
N SER A 172 7.50 -4.08 5.58
CA SER A 172 6.73 -5.15 4.93
C SER A 172 7.16 -5.36 3.49
N ARG A 173 6.89 -6.57 2.96
CA ARG A 173 7.17 -6.93 1.57
C ARG A 173 5.85 -7.13 0.84
N LEU A 174 5.62 -6.29 -0.18
CA LEU A 174 4.45 -6.34 -1.04
C LEU A 174 4.90 -6.73 -2.44
N SER A 175 4.27 -7.77 -2.99
CA SER A 175 4.47 -8.19 -4.38
C SER A 175 3.12 -8.39 -5.06
N GLY A 176 2.87 -7.75 -6.19
CA GLY A 176 1.62 -7.96 -6.94
C GLY A 176 0.37 -7.46 -6.21
N VAL A 177 0.49 -6.51 -5.28
CA VAL A 177 -0.65 -5.97 -4.53
C VAL A 177 -1.32 -4.87 -5.35
N THR A 178 -2.64 -4.95 -5.51
CA THR A 178 -3.42 -3.92 -6.22
C THR A 178 -4.29 -3.11 -5.26
N PHE A 179 -4.21 -1.78 -5.39
CA PHE A 179 -5.04 -0.76 -4.76
C PHE A 179 -5.86 0.00 -5.82
N SER A 180 -6.11 -0.61 -6.98
CA SER A 180 -6.79 0.06 -8.09
C SER A 180 -8.18 0.56 -7.69
N LEU A 181 -8.55 1.76 -8.14
CA LEU A 181 -9.84 2.39 -7.83
C LEU A 181 -10.10 2.62 -6.33
N SER A 182 -9.08 2.54 -5.47
CA SER A 182 -9.22 2.79 -4.04
C SER A 182 -9.30 4.28 -3.73
N ASN A 183 -9.92 4.63 -2.60
CA ASN A 183 -9.89 5.97 -2.05
C ASN A 183 -9.13 5.94 -0.72
N ALA A 184 -8.06 6.72 -0.57
CA ALA A 184 -7.30 6.77 0.67
C ALA A 184 -7.07 8.18 1.20
N GLN A 185 -7.34 8.43 2.48
CA GLN A 185 -6.87 9.68 3.10
C GLN A 185 -5.35 9.63 3.35
N LYS A 186 -4.82 8.49 3.80
CA LYS A 186 -3.39 8.31 3.99
C LYS A 186 -2.96 6.87 3.78
N MET A 187 -1.94 6.68 2.98
CA MET A 187 -1.22 5.41 2.85
C MET A 187 0.27 5.66 3.00
N THR A 188 0.93 4.91 3.87
CA THR A 188 2.34 5.10 4.17
C THR A 188 3.09 3.78 4.13
N PHE A 189 4.20 3.77 3.41
CA PHE A 189 5.14 2.66 3.35
C PHE A 189 6.45 3.11 3.98
N VAL A 190 6.90 2.44 5.03
CA VAL A 190 8.14 2.74 5.76
C VAL A 190 9.04 1.53 5.67
N GLY A 191 10.27 1.70 5.17
CA GLY A 191 11.25 0.60 5.10
C GLY A 191 10.76 -0.63 4.32
N SER A 192 9.80 -0.45 3.41
CA SER A 192 9.07 -1.55 2.78
C SER A 192 9.54 -1.79 1.34
N THR A 193 9.36 -3.02 0.85
CA THR A 193 9.58 -3.37 -0.56
C THR A 193 8.24 -3.47 -1.26
N ILE A 194 8.07 -2.74 -2.36
CA ILE A 194 6.86 -2.66 -3.17
C ILE A 194 7.22 -3.06 -4.59
N ASP A 195 6.98 -4.31 -4.96
CA ASP A 195 7.28 -4.85 -6.29
C ASP A 195 6.01 -5.19 -7.04
N ARG A 196 5.85 -4.71 -8.28
CA ARG A 196 4.67 -4.99 -9.12
C ARG A 196 3.35 -4.60 -8.47
N CYS A 197 3.33 -3.54 -7.67
CA CYS A 197 2.10 -3.07 -7.03
C CYS A 197 1.41 -2.01 -7.88
N GLY A 198 0.08 -2.03 -7.90
CA GLY A 198 -0.74 -1.12 -8.69
C GLY A 198 -1.55 -0.16 -7.84
N PHE A 199 -1.51 1.13 -8.16
CA PHE A 199 -2.29 2.21 -7.51
C PHE A 199 -3.31 2.84 -8.47
N ASN A 200 -3.53 2.21 -9.62
CA ASN A 200 -4.16 2.80 -10.79
C ASN A 200 -5.59 3.30 -10.52
N GLN A 201 -5.93 4.48 -11.05
CA GLN A 201 -7.25 5.09 -10.95
C GLN A 201 -7.75 5.31 -9.50
N GLY A 202 -6.84 5.25 -8.52
CA GLY A 202 -7.16 5.55 -7.13
C GLY A 202 -7.15 7.05 -6.84
N GLN A 203 -7.82 7.45 -5.77
CA GLN A 203 -7.85 8.81 -5.25
C GLN A 203 -7.18 8.85 -3.88
N TYR A 204 -6.08 9.58 -3.76
CA TYR A 204 -5.27 9.59 -2.54
C TYR A 204 -5.11 11.02 -2.03
N LYS A 205 -5.40 11.27 -0.75
CA LYS A 205 -5.00 12.55 -0.16
C LYS A 205 -3.50 12.55 0.14
N PHE A 206 -2.97 11.47 0.72
CA PHE A 206 -1.53 11.32 0.94
C PHE A 206 -1.07 9.90 0.62
N LEU A 207 -0.10 9.78 -0.29
CA LEU A 207 0.60 8.54 -0.62
C LEU A 207 2.10 8.76 -0.38
N ILE A 208 2.64 8.08 0.64
CA ILE A 208 3.97 8.37 1.18
C ILE A 208 4.82 7.10 1.18
N PHE A 209 6.00 7.19 0.60
CA PHE A 209 7.02 6.16 0.63
C PHE A 209 8.26 6.72 1.35
N GLU A 210 8.59 6.17 2.51
CA GLU A 210 9.77 6.53 3.29
C GLU A 210 10.71 5.32 3.36
N LYS A 211 12.00 5.53 3.01
CA LYS A 211 13.05 4.49 3.12
C LYS A 211 12.69 3.18 2.44
N SER A 212 11.82 3.25 1.43
CA SER A 212 11.21 2.10 0.78
C SER A 212 11.86 1.86 -0.58
N SER A 213 11.61 0.69 -1.15
CA SER A 213 12.00 0.35 -2.53
C SER A 213 10.75 0.11 -3.36
N LEU A 214 10.62 0.82 -4.48
CA LEU A 214 9.54 0.62 -5.44
C LEU A 214 10.13 0.07 -6.74
N ILE A 215 9.56 -1.02 -7.22
CA ILE A 215 10.03 -1.70 -8.44
C ILE A 215 8.81 -2.12 -9.26
N ASN A 216 8.84 -1.88 -10.57
CA ASN A 216 7.79 -2.31 -11.51
C ASN A 216 6.36 -1.91 -11.10
N SER A 217 6.20 -0.79 -10.39
CA SER A 217 4.91 -0.39 -9.82
C SER A 217 4.23 0.65 -10.69
N SER A 218 2.90 0.66 -10.68
CA SER A 218 2.11 1.51 -11.59
C SER A 218 1.17 2.46 -10.85
N MET A 219 1.12 3.69 -11.33
CA MET A 219 0.32 4.79 -10.79
C MET A 219 -0.55 5.43 -11.87
N GLY A 220 -1.06 4.63 -12.81
CA GLY A 220 -1.79 5.12 -13.98
C GLY A 220 -3.19 5.64 -13.64
N GLY A 221 -3.56 6.84 -14.10
CA GLY A 221 -4.89 7.41 -13.93
C GLY A 221 -5.23 7.86 -12.51
N LEU A 222 -4.26 7.84 -11.58
CA LEU A 222 -4.53 8.22 -10.20
C LEU A 222 -4.65 9.73 -10.03
N THR A 223 -5.37 10.15 -9.00
CA THR A 223 -5.34 11.52 -8.49
C THR A 223 -4.79 11.52 -7.09
N VAL A 224 -3.78 12.34 -6.81
CA VAL A 224 -3.19 12.43 -5.47
C VAL A 224 -2.85 13.85 -5.05
N ASN A 225 -3.27 14.21 -3.83
CA ASN A 225 -2.95 15.54 -3.29
C ASN A 225 -1.49 15.62 -2.89
N GLY A 226 -0.97 14.67 -2.10
CA GLY A 226 0.45 14.61 -1.73
C GLY A 226 1.08 13.27 -2.04
N LEU A 227 1.97 13.23 -3.02
CA LEU A 227 2.77 12.07 -3.40
C LEU A 227 4.22 12.30 -3.00
N ARG A 228 4.74 11.48 -2.08
CA ARG A 228 6.05 11.71 -1.47
C ARG A 228 6.94 10.48 -1.51
N PHE A 229 8.18 10.67 -1.94
CA PHE A 229 9.25 9.69 -1.90
C PHE A 229 10.40 10.26 -1.09
N ILE A 230 10.60 9.72 0.12
CA ILE A 230 11.54 10.27 1.09
C ILE A 230 12.58 9.20 1.40
N GLN A 231 13.84 9.50 1.06
CA GLN A 231 14.98 8.63 1.29
C GLN A 231 14.76 7.20 0.76
N CYS A 232 14.02 7.06 -0.33
CA CYS A 232 13.75 5.76 -0.91
C CYS A 232 15.06 5.14 -1.40
N ALA A 233 15.30 3.90 -0.99
CA ALA A 233 16.52 3.19 -1.31
C ALA A 233 16.62 2.88 -2.81
N LYS A 234 15.46 2.73 -3.48
CA LYS A 234 15.38 2.38 -4.89
C LYS A 234 14.00 2.72 -5.49
N ILE A 235 13.96 3.30 -6.67
CA ILE A 235 12.74 3.50 -7.47
C ILE A 235 13.06 3.12 -8.91
N ASP A 236 12.61 1.94 -9.35
CA ASP A 236 12.91 1.39 -10.67
C ASP A 236 11.62 1.08 -11.44
N PHE A 237 11.58 1.47 -12.71
CA PHE A 237 10.45 1.16 -13.62
C PHE A 237 9.10 1.60 -13.04
N LEU A 238 9.07 2.75 -12.37
CA LEU A 238 7.84 3.34 -11.85
C LEU A 238 7.10 4.03 -13.00
N THR A 239 5.82 3.69 -13.19
CA THR A 239 5.00 4.33 -14.22
C THR A 239 3.98 5.28 -13.60
N LEU A 240 3.88 6.49 -14.18
CA LEU A 240 2.92 7.52 -13.82
C LEU A 240 2.24 8.03 -15.09
N GLN A 241 1.15 7.38 -15.50
CA GLN A 241 0.52 7.66 -16.79
C GLN A 241 -0.85 8.30 -16.59
N ARG A 242 -1.17 9.40 -17.26
CA ARG A 242 -2.47 10.07 -17.17
C ARG A 242 -2.88 10.38 -15.72
N ALA A 243 -1.90 10.71 -14.87
CA ALA A 243 -2.12 10.96 -13.47
C ALA A 243 -2.20 12.46 -13.18
N THR A 244 -2.85 12.82 -12.08
CA THR A 244 -2.85 14.18 -11.55
C THR A 244 -2.25 14.17 -10.15
N VAL A 245 -1.14 14.88 -9.99
CA VAL A 245 -0.44 15.01 -8.71
C VAL A 245 -0.36 16.48 -8.33
N ASP A 246 -0.76 16.83 -7.11
CA ASP A 246 -0.83 18.23 -6.68
C ASP A 246 0.38 18.71 -5.87
N ASP A 247 0.89 17.90 -4.95
CA ASP A 247 2.11 18.12 -4.18
C ASP A 247 3.03 16.91 -4.40
N PHE A 248 3.94 17.05 -5.36
CA PHE A 248 4.91 16.00 -5.69
C PHE A 248 6.24 16.28 -5.02
N GLU A 249 6.72 15.34 -4.20
CA GLU A 249 7.98 15.47 -3.46
C GLU A 249 8.85 14.22 -3.63
N VAL A 250 10.11 14.43 -4.02
CA VAL A 250 11.16 13.43 -3.95
C VAL A 250 12.34 14.05 -3.22
N GLN A 251 12.79 13.39 -2.16
CA GLN A 251 13.88 13.88 -1.31
C GLN A 251 14.84 12.76 -1.00
N GLY A 252 16.14 12.98 -1.23
CA GLY A 252 17.18 12.05 -0.78
C GLY A 252 17.17 10.69 -1.49
N CYS A 253 16.73 10.64 -2.76
CA CYS A 253 16.57 9.40 -3.51
C CYS A 253 17.63 9.31 -4.62
N ASP A 254 18.70 8.55 -4.39
CA ASP A 254 19.87 8.51 -5.30
C ASP A 254 19.83 7.35 -6.33
N ALA A 255 18.82 6.49 -6.26
CA ALA A 255 18.67 5.32 -7.12
C ALA A 255 17.28 5.30 -7.76
N ILE A 256 16.99 6.34 -8.55
CA ILE A 256 15.80 6.41 -9.39
C ILE A 256 16.21 6.06 -10.82
N ASN A 257 15.66 4.98 -11.37
CA ASN A 257 15.98 4.55 -12.73
C ASN A 257 14.69 4.26 -13.52
N GLU A 258 14.65 4.70 -14.78
CA GLU A 258 13.57 4.36 -15.70
C GLU A 258 12.18 4.71 -15.16
N TRP A 259 12.07 5.86 -14.47
CA TRP A 259 10.78 6.42 -14.12
C TRP A 259 10.13 6.97 -15.39
N ASN A 260 8.98 6.41 -15.75
CA ASN A 260 8.24 6.82 -16.93
C ASN A 260 6.92 7.50 -16.54
N ALA A 261 6.86 8.82 -16.73
CA ALA A 261 5.65 9.60 -16.64
C ALA A 261 5.18 10.04 -18.03
N VAL A 262 3.89 9.84 -18.32
CA VAL A 262 3.30 10.19 -19.62
C VAL A 262 1.95 10.86 -19.40
N GLU A 263 1.63 11.90 -20.18
CA GLU A 263 0.31 12.55 -20.19
C GLU A 263 -0.17 12.98 -18.79
N SER A 264 0.75 13.32 -17.90
CA SER A 264 0.44 13.56 -16.48
C SER A 264 0.58 15.03 -16.10
N THR A 265 -0.31 15.50 -15.23
CA THR A 265 -0.25 16.84 -14.64
C THR A 265 0.36 16.75 -13.25
N ILE A 266 1.44 17.51 -13.02
CA ILE A 266 2.20 17.48 -11.78
C ILE A 266 2.39 18.92 -11.29
N ASN A 267 1.70 19.25 -10.21
CA ASN A 267 1.77 20.56 -9.58
C ASN A 267 2.76 20.51 -8.41
N ARG A 268 3.32 21.69 -8.08
CA ARG A 268 4.24 21.93 -6.95
C ARG A 268 5.35 20.88 -6.87
N PHE A 269 5.97 20.64 -8.02
CA PHE A 269 6.99 19.62 -8.23
C PHE A 269 8.28 19.96 -7.47
N ASN A 270 8.65 19.12 -6.52
CA ASN A 270 9.83 19.30 -5.69
C ASN A 270 10.75 18.07 -5.74
N LEU A 271 11.98 18.25 -6.23
CA LEU A 271 13.04 17.24 -6.22
C LEU A 271 14.24 17.80 -5.46
N THR A 272 14.69 17.13 -4.41
CA THR A 272 15.88 17.56 -3.68
C THR A 272 16.85 16.43 -3.38
N ASN A 273 18.14 16.70 -3.49
CA ASN A 273 19.23 15.77 -3.10
C ASN A 273 18.99 14.36 -3.68
N SER A 274 18.72 14.29 -4.98
CA SER A 274 18.29 13.05 -5.62
C SER A 274 19.01 12.84 -6.94
N ARG A 275 19.02 11.59 -7.42
CA ARG A 275 19.59 11.23 -8.71
C ARG A 275 18.60 10.39 -9.49
N LEU A 276 18.26 10.89 -10.68
CA LEU A 276 17.35 10.31 -11.62
C LEU A 276 18.12 9.84 -12.85
N LYS A 277 17.90 8.62 -13.30
CA LYS A 277 18.51 8.06 -14.50
C LYS A 277 17.46 7.58 -15.49
N TYR A 278 17.68 7.90 -16.76
CA TYR A 278 16.87 7.41 -17.88
C TYR A 278 15.37 7.65 -17.67
N THR A 279 15.02 8.83 -17.15
CA THR A 279 13.63 9.15 -16.84
C THR A 279 12.93 9.78 -18.02
N VAL A 280 11.68 9.39 -18.21
CA VAL A 280 10.80 9.88 -19.26
C VAL A 280 9.67 10.68 -18.63
N TRP A 281 9.46 11.89 -19.15
CA TRP A 281 8.39 12.80 -18.79
C TRP A 281 7.82 13.35 -20.09
N GLU A 282 6.95 12.57 -20.72
CA GLU A 282 6.45 12.85 -22.07
C GLU A 282 5.02 13.39 -22.00
N VAL A 283 4.74 14.47 -22.72
CA VAL A 283 3.40 15.11 -22.76
C VAL A 283 2.92 15.48 -21.33
N CYS A 284 3.86 15.78 -20.42
CA CYS A 284 3.57 16.12 -19.05
C CYS A 284 3.36 17.63 -18.87
N GLN A 285 2.55 18.01 -17.90
CA GLN A 285 2.33 19.40 -17.52
C GLN A 285 2.80 19.64 -16.10
N PHE A 286 3.92 20.34 -15.95
CA PHE A 286 4.47 20.74 -14.67
C PHE A 286 4.09 22.17 -14.34
N HIS A 287 3.42 22.37 -13.21
CA HIS A 287 3.02 23.69 -12.74
C HIS A 287 3.62 23.99 -11.37
N GLY A 288 4.34 25.11 -11.29
CA GLY A 288 4.95 25.56 -10.07
C GLY A 288 3.98 26.17 -9.05
N PRO A 289 4.53 26.71 -7.94
CA PRO A 289 5.97 26.86 -7.70
C PRO A 289 6.66 25.50 -7.54
N GLY A 290 7.71 25.25 -8.33
CA GLY A 290 8.49 24.01 -8.26
C GLY A 290 9.96 24.27 -8.01
N LEU A 291 10.62 23.34 -7.33
CA LEU A 291 12.04 23.41 -6.98
C LEU A 291 12.73 22.09 -7.30
N ILE A 292 13.84 22.18 -8.02
CA ILE A 292 14.73 21.07 -8.28
C ILE A 292 16.09 21.52 -7.75
N ASP A 293 16.44 21.05 -6.55
CA ASP A 293 17.66 21.47 -5.84
C ASP A 293 18.61 20.29 -5.64
N LYS A 294 19.90 20.50 -5.90
CA LYS A 294 20.94 19.47 -5.69
C LYS A 294 20.57 18.12 -6.30
N THR A 295 19.96 18.16 -7.48
CA THR A 295 19.42 16.98 -8.14
C THR A 295 20.18 16.74 -9.44
N ARG A 296 20.49 15.48 -9.71
CA ARG A 296 21.21 15.06 -10.92
C ARG A 296 20.28 14.24 -11.82
N PHE A 297 20.24 14.61 -13.09
CA PHE A 297 19.60 13.83 -14.16
C PHE A 297 20.67 13.21 -15.04
N ASP A 298 20.67 11.88 -15.16
CA ASP A 298 21.49 11.12 -16.10
C ASP A 298 20.57 10.58 -17.19
N GLY A 299 20.40 11.33 -18.28
CA GLY A 299 19.40 11.00 -19.28
C GLY A 299 18.01 11.40 -18.82
N ALA A 300 17.47 12.44 -19.43
CA ALA A 300 16.10 12.88 -19.20
C ALA A 300 15.40 13.16 -20.53
N ASN A 301 14.19 12.62 -20.68
CA ASN A 301 13.31 12.93 -21.79
C ASN A 301 12.15 13.79 -21.30
N PHE A 302 12.04 15.02 -21.82
CA PHE A 302 11.01 16.00 -21.54
C PHE A 302 10.16 16.33 -22.78
N THR A 303 10.09 15.41 -23.75
CA THR A 303 9.37 15.59 -25.02
C THR A 303 7.92 16.02 -24.80
N GLU A 304 7.49 17.05 -25.54
CA GLU A 304 6.15 17.62 -25.54
C GLU A 304 5.66 18.09 -24.14
N SER A 305 6.57 18.21 -23.18
CA SER A 305 6.23 18.59 -21.81
C SER A 305 6.28 20.09 -21.60
N THR A 306 5.36 20.59 -20.79
CA THR A 306 5.31 21.97 -20.35
C THR A 306 5.88 22.09 -18.94
N TRP A 307 6.82 23.01 -18.75
CA TRP A 307 7.44 23.32 -17.47
C TRP A 307 7.21 24.79 -17.15
N LYS A 308 6.40 25.05 -16.13
CA LYS A 308 5.99 26.40 -15.75
C LYS A 308 6.33 26.69 -14.30
N ASP A 309 6.98 27.82 -14.04
CA ASP A 309 7.31 28.31 -12.69
C ASP A 309 8.22 27.37 -11.88
N ILE A 310 9.28 26.87 -12.54
CA ILE A 310 10.20 25.87 -11.97
C ILE A 310 11.59 26.47 -11.77
N GLN A 311 12.20 26.19 -10.63
CA GLN A 311 13.55 26.63 -10.32
C GLN A 311 14.50 25.44 -10.21
N PHE A 312 15.56 25.44 -11.00
CA PHE A 312 16.67 24.51 -10.85
C PHE A 312 17.81 25.19 -10.10
N ARG A 313 18.29 24.54 -9.04
CA ARG A 313 19.37 25.03 -8.19
C ARG A 313 20.40 23.94 -7.97
N GLN A 314 21.68 24.28 -8.09
CA GLN A 314 22.80 23.38 -7.77
C GLN A 314 22.66 21.98 -8.40
N SER A 315 22.05 21.91 -9.58
CA SER A 315 21.63 20.67 -10.23
C SER A 315 22.46 20.38 -11.47
N GLU A 316 22.44 19.14 -11.94
CA GLU A 316 23.31 18.68 -13.01
C GLU A 316 22.56 17.81 -14.01
N PHE A 317 22.84 18.02 -15.30
CA PHE A 317 22.37 17.16 -16.39
C PHE A 317 23.58 16.48 -17.04
N THR A 318 23.49 15.16 -17.21
CA THR A 318 24.50 14.35 -17.90
C THR A 318 23.83 13.31 -18.82
N ASP A 319 24.63 12.64 -19.64
CA ASP A 319 24.21 11.62 -20.63
C ASP A 319 23.45 12.23 -21.83
N PHE A 320 22.12 12.37 -21.74
CA PHE A 320 21.31 13.00 -22.79
C PHE A 320 20.19 13.87 -22.20
N LEU A 321 19.70 14.82 -23.00
CA LEU A 321 18.55 15.64 -22.66
C LEU A 321 17.66 15.85 -23.88
N VAL A 322 16.44 15.30 -23.86
CA VAL A 322 15.47 15.45 -24.95
C VAL A 322 14.43 16.49 -24.52
N LEU A 323 14.29 17.55 -25.31
CA LEU A 323 13.41 18.70 -25.09
C LEU A 323 12.45 18.92 -26.26
N THR A 324 12.37 17.99 -27.21
CA THR A 324 11.57 18.09 -28.44
C THR A 324 10.15 18.57 -28.15
N ASP A 325 9.72 19.64 -28.81
CA ASP A 325 8.42 20.30 -28.65
C ASP A 325 8.07 20.72 -27.19
N GLY A 326 9.08 20.81 -26.33
CA GLY A 326 8.97 21.22 -24.95
C GLY A 326 8.67 22.73 -24.80
N LYS A 327 7.94 23.08 -23.74
CA LYS A 327 7.55 24.47 -23.45
C LYS A 327 8.03 24.88 -22.07
N PHE A 328 8.92 25.86 -22.00
CA PHE A 328 9.55 26.30 -20.75
C PHE A 328 9.18 27.76 -20.45
N TYR A 329 8.38 27.96 -19.39
CA TYR A 329 7.86 29.26 -18.99
C TYR A 329 8.28 29.64 -17.57
N ARG A 330 9.01 30.76 -17.42
CA ARG A 330 9.58 31.20 -16.13
C ARG A 330 10.34 30.09 -15.42
N VAL A 331 11.20 29.42 -16.18
CA VAL A 331 12.13 28.42 -15.69
C VAL A 331 13.45 29.12 -15.41
N HIS A 332 13.93 29.01 -14.17
CA HIS A 332 15.14 29.71 -13.72
C HIS A 332 16.19 28.73 -13.24
N LEU A 333 17.44 28.99 -13.61
CA LEU A 333 18.61 28.18 -13.31
C LEU A 333 19.57 28.94 -12.41
N THR A 334 20.01 28.32 -11.32
CA THR A 334 21.05 28.86 -10.44
C THR A 334 22.09 27.80 -10.14
N SER A 335 23.34 28.02 -10.59
CA SER A 335 24.42 27.04 -10.43
C SER A 335 24.09 25.66 -11.03
N VAL A 336 23.44 25.64 -12.19
CA VAL A 336 23.14 24.41 -12.93
C VAL A 336 24.28 24.08 -13.86
N ARG A 337 24.66 22.80 -13.92
CA ARG A 337 25.71 22.29 -14.80
C ARG A 337 25.14 21.36 -15.87
N LEU A 338 25.76 21.39 -17.03
CA LEU A 338 25.45 20.56 -18.18
C LEU A 338 26.77 19.90 -18.61
N ASP A 339 26.82 18.56 -18.69
CA ASP A 339 28.00 17.84 -19.21
C ASP A 339 28.25 18.27 -20.66
N PRO A 340 29.46 18.70 -21.05
CA PRO A 340 29.75 19.16 -22.42
C PRO A 340 29.58 18.09 -23.50
N ARG A 341 29.45 16.82 -23.13
CA ARG A 341 29.21 15.70 -24.06
C ARG A 341 27.74 15.37 -24.23
N ILE A 342 26.84 16.09 -23.54
CA ILE A 342 25.41 15.81 -23.59
C ILE A 342 24.90 16.00 -25.01
N GLU A 343 24.13 15.04 -25.49
CA GLU A 343 23.34 15.21 -26.71
C GLU A 343 22.01 15.86 -26.33
N ILE A 344 21.75 17.04 -26.89
CA ILE A 344 20.48 17.75 -26.71
C ILE A 344 19.68 17.69 -28.00
N ASP A 345 18.45 17.19 -27.90
CA ASP A 345 17.44 17.36 -28.93
C ASP A 345 16.47 18.45 -28.49
N ASP A 346 16.52 19.61 -29.14
CA ASP A 346 15.70 20.78 -28.80
C ASP A 346 14.79 21.22 -29.95
N ALA A 347 14.50 20.32 -30.89
CA ALA A 347 13.63 20.62 -32.03
C ALA A 347 12.25 21.10 -31.56
N GLY A 348 11.79 22.26 -32.07
CA GLY A 348 10.49 22.82 -31.72
C GLY A 348 10.38 23.39 -30.30
N VAL A 349 11.47 23.44 -29.52
CA VAL A 349 11.45 23.94 -28.14
C VAL A 349 11.07 25.43 -28.08
N SER A 350 10.35 25.82 -27.03
CA SER A 350 10.05 27.22 -26.75
C SER A 350 10.45 27.63 -25.33
N PHE A 351 11.02 28.83 -25.24
CA PHE A 351 11.44 29.45 -23.98
C PHE A 351 10.77 30.82 -23.84
N GLU A 352 10.01 31.00 -22.77
CA GLU A 352 9.41 32.28 -22.41
C GLU A 352 9.83 32.65 -20.99
N ALA A 353 10.40 33.85 -20.82
CA ALA A 353 10.96 34.32 -19.55
C ALA A 353 11.94 33.32 -18.88
N SER A 354 12.71 32.58 -19.70
CA SER A 354 13.60 31.49 -19.29
C SER A 354 14.98 31.60 -19.98
N ASP A 355 15.55 32.82 -20.00
CA ASP A 355 16.73 33.16 -20.79
C ASP A 355 18.00 32.42 -20.36
N ASP A 356 18.14 32.14 -19.07
CA ASP A 356 19.24 31.37 -18.50
C ASP A 356 19.16 29.89 -18.94
N PHE A 357 17.96 29.32 -19.01
CA PHE A 357 17.79 27.97 -19.52
C PHE A 357 18.06 27.89 -21.02
N ARG A 358 17.54 28.84 -21.80
CA ARG A 358 17.84 28.94 -23.24
C ARG A 358 19.36 29.04 -23.50
N LYS A 359 20.07 29.84 -22.70
CA LYS A 359 21.55 29.97 -22.80
C LYS A 359 22.29 28.70 -22.41
N LEU A 360 21.73 27.87 -21.52
CA LEU A 360 22.32 26.59 -21.16
C LEU A 360 22.20 25.58 -22.31
N VAL A 361 21.03 25.53 -22.96
CA VAL A 361 20.73 24.59 -24.06
C VAL A 361 21.47 24.96 -25.34
N GLY A 362 21.62 26.25 -25.67
CA GLY A 362 22.31 26.70 -26.89
C GLY A 362 23.85 26.73 -26.83
N ARG A 363 24.46 26.13 -25.80
CA ARG A 363 25.92 25.98 -25.63
C ARG A 363 26.32 24.55 -25.93
#